data_AF-A0A256ZGH5-F1
#
_entry.id   AF-A0A256ZGH5-F1
#
_cell.length_a   1.000
_cell.length_b   1.000
_cell.length_c   1.000
_cell.angle_alpha   90.00
_cell.angle_beta   90.00
_cell.angle_gamma   90.00
#
_symmetry.space_group_name_H-M   'P 1'
#
loop_
_entity.id
_entity.type
_entity.pdbx_description
1 polymer ?
#
loop_
_entity_poly.entity_id
_entity_poly.type
_entity_poly.pdbx_seq_one_letter_code
_entity_poly.pdbx_strand_id
1 'polypeptide(L)'
;MKVRPSVLMVMLCTMLTLAVLLASSSSWAQGEFDPSVFSPNGVVYKFEGSFSVIIENATPASGPLREVREGNFTLVLTIFSKEHGSGYHAWSFSMYIEQFNYNRPEELPEPVQMLIELLGVKGVSVPPLVAVKDGTRETYFLINFHELERTLSETNVTGLQDLASLASKVMAATGEVNEEMYFTNPFYIPLNVSLGTEIVYGVYNKTSGQQVEVRLRVNDEGAVEAAGKTYDAWIIRLDEEGVADILEGLGVDEEAVEATRSVDLNAAAYYDKATGWLLGYEVHGHAVNTTTIERDGRLLNVTVRGDVDLALRLVEPGTIEVGGESLIERALSLPRNTALLFTAGIIALAALLAILKPREVS
;
A
#
# COMPACT_ATOMS: atom_id res chain seq x y z
N MET A 1 18.13 41.72 33.90
CA MET A 1 17.29 42.05 32.73
C MET A 1 15.83 41.98 33.14
N LYS A 2 15.09 43.10 33.13
CA LYS A 2 13.65 43.09 33.42
C LYS A 2 12.93 42.61 32.16
N VAL A 3 12.36 41.41 32.19
CA VAL A 3 11.48 40.92 31.11
C VAL A 3 10.35 41.93 30.98
N ARG A 4 10.17 42.50 29.77
CA ARG A 4 9.10 43.48 29.52
C ARG A 4 7.74 42.79 29.79
N PRO A 5 6.81 43.43 30.53
CA PRO A 5 5.51 42.83 30.87
C PRO A 5 4.74 42.30 29.65
N SER A 6 4.95 42.90 28.48
CA SER A 6 4.36 42.48 27.21
C SER A 6 4.85 41.11 26.72
N VAL A 7 6.11 40.74 26.98
CA VAL A 7 6.65 39.42 26.58
C VAL A 7 6.09 38.32 27.48
N LEU A 8 5.98 38.60 28.79
CA LEU A 8 5.38 37.67 29.75
C LEU A 8 3.89 37.43 29.43
N MET A 9 3.17 38.50 29.08
CA MET A 9 1.74 38.44 28.74
C MET A 9 1.50 37.71 27.41
N VAL A 10 2.37 37.90 26.40
CA VAL A 10 2.32 37.11 25.17
C VAL A 10 2.59 35.63 25.48
N MET A 11 3.65 35.31 26.24
CA MET A 11 3.93 33.93 26.66
C MET A 11 2.76 33.29 27.40
N LEU A 12 2.12 34.03 28.32
CA LEU A 12 0.98 33.55 29.08
C LEU A 12 -0.23 33.31 28.17
N CYS A 13 -0.51 34.22 27.24
CA CYS A 13 -1.57 34.06 26.25
C CYS A 13 -1.29 32.90 25.29
N THR A 14 -0.04 32.69 24.87
CA THR A 14 0.37 31.56 24.02
C THR A 14 0.27 30.25 24.78
N MET A 15 0.71 30.19 26.05
CA MET A 15 0.54 29.00 26.89
C MET A 15 -0.92 28.74 27.23
N LEU A 16 -1.76 29.77 27.39
CA LEU A 16 -3.19 29.62 27.62
C LEU A 16 -3.92 29.17 26.36
N THR A 17 -3.59 29.70 25.18
CA THR A 17 -4.14 29.21 23.90
C THR A 17 -3.67 27.78 23.60
N LEU A 18 -2.42 27.45 23.91
CA LEU A 18 -1.88 26.10 23.80
C LEU A 18 -2.55 25.15 24.81
N ALA A 19 -2.77 25.59 26.05
CA ALA A 19 -3.50 24.81 27.06
C ALA A 19 -4.97 24.63 26.70
N VAL A 20 -5.62 25.62 26.09
CA VAL A 20 -6.99 25.51 25.57
C VAL A 20 -7.03 24.56 24.36
N LEU A 21 -6.07 24.64 23.44
CA LEU A 21 -5.93 23.70 22.31
C LEU A 21 -5.66 22.25 22.79
N LEU A 22 -4.86 22.10 23.85
CA LEU A 22 -4.57 20.81 24.48
C LEU A 22 -5.77 20.29 25.30
N ALA A 23 -6.56 21.16 25.92
CA ALA A 23 -7.76 20.82 26.68
C ALA A 23 -9.00 20.58 25.79
N SER A 24 -9.05 21.13 24.59
CA SER A 24 -10.08 20.83 23.58
C SER A 24 -9.82 19.53 22.80
N SER A 25 -8.92 18.67 23.29
CA SER A 25 -8.73 17.31 22.78
C SER A 25 -9.85 16.35 23.18
N SER A 26 -10.82 16.78 23.98
CA SER A 26 -12.04 16.02 24.23
C SER A 26 -13.10 16.32 23.15
N SER A 27 -13.42 15.28 22.37
CA SER A 27 -14.58 15.15 21.48
C SER A 27 -14.58 15.95 20.18
N TRP A 28 -13.57 15.79 19.34
CA TRP A 28 -13.93 15.60 17.93
C TRP A 28 -14.71 14.29 17.91
N ALA A 29 -15.97 14.31 17.50
CA ALA A 29 -16.69 13.08 17.21
C ALA A 29 -15.73 12.22 16.39
N GLN A 30 -15.39 11.02 16.90
CA GLN A 30 -14.50 10.10 16.19
C GLN A 30 -15.07 10.00 14.79
N GLY A 31 -14.36 10.58 13.81
CA GLY A 31 -14.79 10.54 12.43
C GLY A 31 -14.90 9.08 12.01
N GLU A 32 -15.56 8.81 10.89
CA GLU A 32 -15.57 7.46 10.32
C GLU A 32 -14.13 6.93 10.10
N PHE A 33 -13.14 7.82 10.00
CA PHE A 33 -11.73 7.53 9.76
C PHE A 33 -10.80 8.29 10.72
N ASP A 34 -9.62 7.73 10.98
CA ASP A 34 -8.54 8.44 11.66
C ASP A 34 -7.91 9.49 10.71
N PRO A 35 -7.68 10.75 11.14
CA PRO A 35 -7.15 11.79 10.25
C PRO A 35 -5.77 11.52 9.67
N SER A 36 -4.93 10.70 10.32
CA SER A 36 -3.57 10.43 9.86
C SER A 36 -3.55 9.64 8.54
N VAL A 37 -4.59 8.84 8.26
CA VAL A 37 -4.66 7.96 7.09
C VAL A 37 -4.69 8.71 5.76
N PHE A 38 -5.10 9.98 5.74
CA PHE A 38 -5.18 10.79 4.52
C PHE A 38 -3.82 11.34 4.07
N SER A 39 -2.89 11.51 5.03
CA SER A 39 -1.59 12.14 4.81
C SER A 39 -0.40 11.26 5.20
N PRO A 40 -0.30 10.01 4.68
CA PRO A 40 0.83 9.13 4.94
C PRO A 40 2.12 9.77 4.43
N ASN A 41 3.14 9.85 5.29
CA ASN A 41 4.45 10.37 4.94
C ASN A 41 5.54 9.49 5.55
N GLY A 42 6.37 8.92 4.67
CA GLY A 42 7.41 8.00 5.08
C GLY A 42 6.88 6.64 5.52
N VAL A 43 5.69 6.24 5.06
CA VAL A 43 5.15 4.91 5.34
C VAL A 43 5.85 3.90 4.44
N VAL A 44 6.48 2.88 5.00
CA VAL A 44 7.25 1.88 4.25
C VAL A 44 6.62 0.51 4.39
N TYR A 45 6.37 -0.12 3.26
CA TYR A 45 6.03 -1.54 3.16
C TYR A 45 7.15 -2.32 2.48
N LYS A 46 7.28 -3.59 2.85
CA LYS A 46 8.00 -4.60 2.08
C LYS A 46 6.99 -5.57 1.48
N PHE A 47 7.02 -5.71 0.17
CA PHE A 47 6.31 -6.75 -0.56
C PHE A 47 7.31 -7.87 -0.89
N GLU A 48 7.19 -8.96 -0.16
CA GLU A 48 8.03 -10.14 -0.23
C GLU A 48 7.27 -11.24 -0.95
N GLY A 49 7.94 -11.99 -1.80
CA GLY A 49 7.35 -13.13 -2.46
C GLY A 49 8.33 -14.27 -2.64
N SER A 50 7.85 -15.49 -2.49
CA SER A 50 8.55 -16.72 -2.86
C SER A 50 7.63 -17.60 -3.68
N PHE A 51 8.19 -18.28 -4.68
CA PHE A 51 7.47 -19.27 -5.46
C PHE A 51 8.37 -20.45 -5.79
N SER A 52 7.74 -21.62 -5.90
CA SER A 52 8.38 -22.86 -6.32
C SER A 52 7.46 -23.62 -7.23
N VAL A 53 7.99 -24.12 -8.35
CA VAL A 53 7.28 -25.03 -9.26
C VAL A 53 8.17 -26.23 -9.51
N ILE A 54 7.69 -27.40 -9.10
CA ILE A 54 8.37 -28.69 -9.27
C ILE A 54 7.62 -29.49 -10.32
N ILE A 55 8.31 -29.90 -11.38
CA ILE A 55 7.77 -30.78 -12.43
C ILE A 55 8.50 -32.12 -12.37
N GLU A 56 7.76 -33.18 -12.06
CA GLU A 56 8.29 -34.54 -11.90
C GLU A 56 7.56 -35.53 -12.81
N ASN A 57 8.26 -36.54 -13.34
CA ASN A 57 7.60 -37.60 -14.10
C ASN A 57 6.62 -38.38 -13.22
N ALA A 58 5.37 -38.49 -13.66
CA ALA A 58 4.36 -39.32 -13.00
C ALA A 58 4.61 -40.82 -13.23
N THR A 59 5.31 -41.18 -14.33
CA THR A 59 5.58 -42.57 -14.71
C THR A 59 7.10 -42.86 -14.69
N PRO A 60 7.62 -43.69 -13.77
CA PRO A 60 9.05 -43.98 -13.64
C PRO A 60 9.71 -44.62 -14.87
N ALA A 61 8.91 -45.28 -15.73
CA ALA A 61 9.39 -45.97 -16.93
C ALA A 61 9.94 -45.01 -18.01
N SER A 62 9.63 -43.72 -17.93
CA SER A 62 9.98 -42.69 -18.91
C SER A 62 11.38 -42.08 -18.70
N GLY A 63 12.12 -42.51 -17.67
CA GLY A 63 13.39 -41.91 -17.23
C GLY A 63 13.20 -40.86 -16.12
N PRO A 64 14.29 -40.38 -15.49
CA PRO A 64 14.19 -39.37 -14.44
C PRO A 64 13.96 -37.98 -15.07
N LEU A 65 12.78 -37.40 -14.83
CA LEU A 65 12.53 -35.97 -15.03
C LEU A 65 12.19 -35.36 -13.68
N ARG A 66 13.01 -34.39 -13.27
CA ARG A 66 12.74 -33.50 -12.15
C ARG A 66 13.27 -32.11 -12.50
N GLU A 67 12.37 -31.18 -12.69
CA GLU A 67 12.68 -29.77 -12.89
C GLU A 67 12.16 -28.97 -11.71
N VAL A 68 12.96 -28.00 -11.27
CA VAL A 68 12.59 -27.07 -10.21
C VAL A 68 12.78 -25.66 -10.74
N ARG A 69 11.74 -24.86 -10.66
CA ARG A 69 11.76 -23.41 -10.84
C ARG A 69 11.49 -22.80 -9.49
N GLU A 70 12.40 -22.00 -8.98
CA GLU A 70 12.21 -21.35 -7.68
C GLU A 70 12.71 -19.91 -7.78
N GLY A 71 11.98 -19.01 -7.13
CA GLY A 71 12.37 -17.62 -7.06
C GLY A 71 11.86 -16.94 -5.82
N ASN A 72 12.50 -15.84 -5.48
CA ASN A 72 12.06 -14.93 -4.45
C ASN A 72 12.37 -13.48 -4.83
N PHE A 73 11.60 -12.57 -4.26
CA PHE A 73 11.82 -11.15 -4.42
C PHE A 73 11.40 -10.37 -3.18
N THR A 74 11.99 -9.19 -3.03
CA THR A 74 11.62 -8.19 -2.03
C THR A 74 11.57 -6.83 -2.71
N LEU A 75 10.36 -6.27 -2.81
CA LEU A 75 10.10 -4.92 -3.28
C LEU A 75 9.81 -4.02 -2.08
N VAL A 76 10.46 -2.87 -2.01
CA VAL A 76 10.19 -1.88 -0.97
C VAL A 76 9.36 -0.75 -1.57
N LEU A 77 8.23 -0.45 -0.94
CA LEU A 77 7.30 0.62 -1.32
C LEU A 77 7.26 1.66 -0.21
N THR A 78 7.60 2.91 -0.52
CA THR A 78 7.41 4.04 0.40
C THR A 78 6.31 4.97 -0.10
N ILE A 79 5.36 5.31 0.76
CA ILE A 79 4.24 6.21 0.48
C ILE A 79 4.52 7.59 1.09
N PHE A 80 4.29 8.62 0.28
CA PHE A 80 4.32 10.02 0.68
C PHE A 80 3.07 10.74 0.22
N SER A 81 2.71 11.81 0.90
CA SER A 81 1.54 12.60 0.55
C SER A 81 1.81 14.08 0.70
N LYS A 82 1.09 14.87 -0.09
CA LYS A 82 1.09 16.33 0.01
C LYS A 82 -0.33 16.84 -0.15
N GLU A 83 -0.66 17.92 0.53
CA GLU A 83 -1.91 18.64 0.32
C GLU A 83 -2.04 19.06 -1.15
N HIS A 84 -3.22 18.88 -1.73
CA HIS A 84 -3.50 19.15 -3.13
C HIS A 84 -4.87 19.81 -3.29
N GLY A 85 -4.93 21.11 -3.02
CA GLY A 85 -6.16 21.89 -3.19
C GLY A 85 -7.28 21.49 -2.22
N SER A 86 -8.51 21.77 -2.61
CA SER A 86 -9.76 21.76 -1.82
C SER A 86 -10.14 20.40 -1.19
N GLY A 87 -9.42 19.98 -0.14
CA GLY A 87 -9.74 18.80 0.67
C GLY A 87 -9.25 17.48 0.07
N TYR A 88 -8.11 17.51 -0.63
CA TYR A 88 -7.47 16.32 -1.18
C TYR A 88 -5.99 16.23 -0.77
N HIS A 89 -5.51 15.00 -0.60
CA HIS A 89 -4.10 14.68 -0.46
C HIS A 89 -3.60 13.85 -1.64
N ALA A 90 -2.64 14.39 -2.39
CA ALA A 90 -2.00 13.69 -3.49
C ALA A 90 -0.93 12.72 -2.95
N TRP A 91 -1.03 11.44 -3.29
CA TRP A 91 -0.11 10.39 -2.85
C TRP A 91 0.90 10.03 -3.94
N SER A 92 2.18 10.09 -3.58
CA SER A 92 3.33 9.65 -4.38
C SER A 92 3.98 8.42 -3.77
N PHE A 93 4.74 7.70 -4.59
CA PHE A 93 5.35 6.44 -4.20
C PHE A 93 6.83 6.42 -4.57
N SER A 94 7.62 5.72 -3.77
CA SER A 94 8.98 5.33 -4.14
C SER A 94 9.06 3.81 -4.10
N MET A 95 9.62 3.20 -5.13
CA MET A 95 9.71 1.75 -5.25
C MET A 95 11.11 1.32 -5.63
N TYR A 96 11.65 0.30 -4.99
CA TYR A 96 12.89 -0.34 -5.42
C TYR A 96 12.91 -1.83 -5.07
N ILE A 97 13.63 -2.63 -5.86
CA ILE A 97 13.84 -4.04 -5.56
C ILE A 97 15.07 -4.14 -4.66
N GLU A 98 14.88 -4.65 -3.44
CA GLU A 98 15.96 -4.93 -2.49
C GLU A 98 16.63 -6.27 -2.82
N GLN A 99 15.84 -7.27 -3.21
CA GLN A 99 16.31 -8.60 -3.55
C GLN A 99 15.46 -9.19 -4.68
N PHE A 100 16.12 -9.87 -5.61
CA PHE A 100 15.47 -10.73 -6.59
C PHE A 100 16.39 -11.92 -6.88
N ASN A 101 15.87 -13.13 -6.78
CA ASN A 101 16.56 -14.35 -7.16
C ASN A 101 15.59 -15.24 -7.93
N TYR A 102 16.05 -15.79 -9.04
CA TYR A 102 15.35 -16.81 -9.79
C TYR A 102 16.37 -17.81 -10.33
N ASN A 103 16.12 -19.10 -10.15
CA ASN A 103 17.10 -20.14 -10.46
C ASN A 103 17.27 -20.44 -11.96
N ARG A 104 16.41 -19.87 -12.82
CA ARG A 104 16.47 -20.00 -14.29
C ARG A 104 16.34 -18.64 -14.99
N PRO A 105 17.25 -17.68 -14.75
CA PRO A 105 17.12 -16.32 -15.27
C PRO A 105 16.95 -16.25 -16.80
N GLU A 106 17.47 -17.24 -17.54
CA GLU A 106 17.32 -17.39 -18.98
C GLU A 106 15.89 -17.62 -19.46
N GLU A 107 14.99 -18.12 -18.58
CA GLU A 107 13.57 -18.32 -18.88
C GLU A 107 12.74 -17.03 -18.69
N LEU A 108 13.31 -15.98 -18.09
CA LEU A 108 12.57 -14.74 -17.84
C LEU A 108 12.31 -13.99 -19.16
N PRO A 109 11.08 -13.51 -19.40
CA PRO A 109 10.80 -12.63 -20.53
C PRO A 109 11.65 -11.36 -20.47
N GLU A 110 12.14 -10.89 -21.62
CA GLU A 110 12.96 -9.67 -21.73
C GLU A 110 12.34 -8.45 -20.99
N PRO A 111 11.03 -8.18 -21.09
CA PRO A 111 10.41 -7.07 -20.35
C PRO A 111 10.53 -7.18 -18.83
N VAL A 112 10.53 -8.41 -18.28
CA VAL A 112 10.66 -8.66 -16.84
C VAL A 112 12.09 -8.41 -16.40
N GLN A 113 13.08 -8.88 -17.16
CA GLN A 113 14.49 -8.63 -16.89
C GLN A 113 14.78 -7.12 -16.87
N MET A 114 14.25 -6.39 -17.87
CA MET A 114 14.36 -4.95 -17.96
C MET A 114 13.76 -4.22 -16.74
N LEU A 115 12.61 -4.65 -16.26
CA LEU A 115 11.96 -4.06 -15.08
C LEU A 115 12.79 -4.29 -13.81
N ILE A 116 13.33 -5.50 -13.65
CA ILE A 116 14.18 -5.86 -12.51
C ILE A 116 15.43 -4.99 -12.49
N GLU A 117 16.09 -4.80 -13.63
CA GLU A 117 17.26 -3.92 -13.74
C GLU A 117 16.93 -2.47 -13.40
N LEU A 118 15.81 -1.94 -13.92
CA LEU A 118 15.37 -0.56 -13.66
C LEU A 118 15.14 -0.33 -12.16
N LEU A 119 14.42 -1.24 -11.50
CA LEU A 119 14.06 -1.12 -10.09
C LEU A 119 15.22 -1.46 -9.15
N GLY A 120 16.13 -2.37 -9.53
CA GLY A 120 17.26 -2.81 -8.71
C GLY A 120 18.45 -1.85 -8.71
N VAL A 121 18.65 -1.04 -9.76
CA VAL A 121 19.82 -0.15 -9.87
C VAL A 121 19.57 1.25 -9.30
N LYS A 122 18.35 1.78 -9.44
CA LYS A 122 18.05 3.18 -9.08
C LYS A 122 16.83 3.37 -8.19
N GLY A 123 15.96 2.36 -8.10
CA GLY A 123 14.57 2.59 -7.71
C GLY A 123 13.87 3.55 -8.67
N VAL A 124 12.56 3.69 -8.49
CA VAL A 124 11.73 4.63 -9.24
C VAL A 124 10.92 5.44 -8.25
N SER A 125 11.02 6.77 -8.36
CA SER A 125 10.10 7.69 -7.70
C SER A 125 8.94 7.95 -8.63
N VAL A 126 7.76 7.52 -8.21
CA VAL A 126 6.50 7.72 -8.91
C VAL A 126 5.87 9.01 -8.35
N PRO A 127 5.70 10.07 -9.17
CA PRO A 127 5.03 11.28 -8.73
C PRO A 127 3.59 10.98 -8.32
N PRO A 128 2.88 11.94 -7.72
CA PRO A 128 1.51 11.67 -7.30
C PRO A 128 0.61 11.32 -8.49
N LEU A 129 0.17 10.06 -8.54
CA LEU A 129 -0.75 9.55 -9.57
C LEU A 129 -2.19 9.46 -9.05
N VAL A 130 -2.37 9.60 -7.74
CA VAL A 130 -3.67 9.52 -7.09
C VAL A 130 -3.86 10.61 -6.05
N ALA A 131 -5.10 11.04 -5.86
CA ALA A 131 -5.54 11.98 -4.84
C ALA A 131 -6.61 11.33 -3.96
N VAL A 132 -6.40 11.36 -2.65
CA VAL A 132 -7.36 10.88 -1.65
C VAL A 132 -8.17 12.05 -1.14
N LYS A 133 -9.49 11.92 -1.08
CA LYS A 133 -10.38 12.96 -0.57
C LYS A 133 -10.56 12.83 0.94
N ASP A 134 -10.37 13.95 1.64
CA ASP A 134 -10.42 14.03 3.09
C ASP A 134 -11.74 13.49 3.66
N GLY A 135 -11.65 12.72 4.75
CA GLY A 135 -12.81 12.19 5.45
C GLY A 135 -13.55 11.07 4.70
N THR A 136 -13.01 10.56 3.59
CA THR A 136 -13.62 9.49 2.79
C THR A 136 -12.58 8.45 2.40
N ARG A 137 -13.01 7.30 1.86
CA ARG A 137 -12.10 6.34 1.19
C ARG A 137 -11.97 6.60 -0.32
N GLU A 138 -12.52 7.69 -0.84
CA GLU A 138 -12.52 7.96 -2.28
C GLU A 138 -11.09 8.35 -2.75
N THR A 139 -10.52 7.54 -3.64
CA THR A 139 -9.23 7.81 -4.27
C THR A 139 -9.41 8.01 -5.77
N TYR A 140 -8.95 9.15 -6.25
CA TYR A 140 -9.11 9.62 -7.63
C TYR A 140 -7.78 9.59 -8.35
N PHE A 141 -7.79 9.43 -9.68
CA PHE A 141 -6.58 9.52 -10.47
C PHE A 141 -6.21 10.98 -10.73
N LEU A 142 -4.92 11.31 -10.55
CA LEU A 142 -4.30 12.59 -10.94
C LEU A 142 -3.67 12.47 -12.33
N ILE A 143 -4.38 11.88 -13.29
CA ILE A 143 -3.84 11.59 -14.62
C ILE A 143 -4.76 12.18 -15.68
N ASN A 144 -4.17 12.86 -16.66
CA ASN A 144 -4.89 13.24 -17.87
C ASN A 144 -5.04 12.01 -18.78
N PHE A 145 -6.20 11.36 -18.75
CA PHE A 145 -6.45 10.14 -19.52
C PHE A 145 -6.26 10.32 -21.04
N HIS A 146 -6.59 11.48 -21.60
CA HIS A 146 -6.37 11.74 -23.04
C HIS A 146 -4.88 11.82 -23.39
N GLU A 147 -4.08 12.44 -22.52
CA GLU A 147 -2.65 12.52 -22.70
C GLU A 147 -1.98 11.15 -22.49
N LEU A 148 -2.49 10.37 -21.52
CA LEU A 148 -2.06 8.99 -21.29
C LEU A 148 -2.37 8.09 -22.50
N GLU A 149 -3.61 8.10 -23.00
CA GLU A 149 -4.05 7.29 -24.15
C GLU A 149 -3.25 7.63 -25.41
N ARG A 150 -3.02 8.92 -25.67
CA ARG A 150 -2.16 9.38 -26.76
C ARG A 150 -0.74 8.88 -26.58
N THR A 151 -0.17 8.99 -25.38
CA THR A 151 1.19 8.54 -25.07
C THR A 151 1.35 7.03 -25.28
N LEU A 152 0.37 6.24 -24.84
CA LEU A 152 0.37 4.78 -24.99
C LEU A 152 0.22 4.37 -26.45
N SER A 153 -0.61 5.08 -27.22
CA SER A 153 -0.86 4.78 -28.64
C SER A 153 0.31 5.16 -29.56
N GLU A 154 1.06 6.20 -29.20
CA GLU A 154 2.19 6.71 -29.99
C GLU A 154 3.52 6.00 -29.71
N THR A 155 3.62 5.19 -28.64
CA THR A 155 4.90 4.63 -28.18
C THR A 155 5.02 3.14 -28.51
N ASN A 156 5.87 2.80 -29.49
CA ASN A 156 6.35 1.43 -29.68
C ASN A 156 7.50 1.17 -28.71
N VAL A 157 7.28 0.30 -27.71
CA VAL A 157 8.33 -0.09 -26.75
C VAL A 157 9.19 -1.18 -27.39
N THR A 158 10.41 -0.82 -27.79
CA THR A 158 11.36 -1.77 -28.42
C THR A 158 12.65 -1.97 -27.61
N GLY A 159 12.83 -1.25 -26.50
CA GLY A 159 13.97 -1.41 -25.58
C GLY A 159 13.89 -0.56 -24.31
N LEU A 160 14.93 -0.62 -23.47
CA LEU A 160 14.97 0.01 -22.14
C LEU A 160 14.84 1.54 -22.17
N GLN A 161 15.40 2.18 -23.19
CA GLN A 161 15.25 3.63 -23.37
C GLN A 161 13.81 4.01 -23.71
N ASP A 162 13.11 3.20 -24.49
CA ASP A 162 11.70 3.44 -24.83
C ASP A 162 10.79 3.24 -23.61
N LEU A 163 11.07 2.21 -22.80
CA LEU A 163 10.34 1.94 -21.56
C LEU A 163 10.54 3.06 -20.53
N ALA A 164 11.79 3.52 -20.34
CA ALA A 164 12.09 4.65 -19.46
C ALA A 164 11.47 5.96 -19.97
N SER A 165 11.46 6.19 -21.29
CA SER A 165 10.81 7.32 -21.94
C SER A 165 9.29 7.28 -21.75
N LEU A 166 8.67 6.11 -21.95
CA LEU A 166 7.24 5.90 -21.72
C LEU A 166 6.89 6.17 -20.25
N ALA A 167 7.64 5.57 -19.32
CA ALA A 167 7.45 5.79 -17.89
C ALA A 167 7.57 7.29 -17.54
N SER A 168 8.56 7.99 -18.09
CA SER A 168 8.71 9.43 -17.89
C SER A 168 7.55 10.24 -18.47
N LYS A 169 7.00 9.87 -19.62
CA LYS A 169 5.85 10.56 -20.23
C LYS A 169 4.56 10.30 -19.46
N VAL A 170 4.33 9.06 -19.00
CA VAL A 170 3.22 8.71 -18.10
C VAL A 170 3.32 9.49 -16.79
N MET A 171 4.52 9.58 -16.23
CA MET A 171 4.79 10.39 -15.03
C MET A 171 4.65 11.91 -15.26
N ALA A 172 4.77 12.39 -16.49
CA ALA A 172 4.56 13.79 -16.84
C ALA A 172 3.08 14.12 -17.11
N ALA A 173 2.24 13.13 -17.41
CA ALA A 173 0.80 13.27 -17.61
C ALA A 173 0.01 13.49 -16.31
N THR A 174 0.67 13.92 -15.23
CA THR A 174 0.03 14.29 -13.97
C THR A 174 -0.81 15.54 -14.17
N GLY A 175 -2.10 15.47 -13.84
CA GLY A 175 -3.09 16.51 -14.10
C GLY A 175 -3.87 16.95 -12.87
N GLU A 176 -5.01 17.61 -13.10
CA GLU A 176 -6.00 17.89 -12.07
C GLU A 176 -6.71 16.60 -11.62
N VAL A 177 -7.37 16.64 -10.45
CA VAL A 177 -8.16 15.53 -9.95
C VAL A 177 -9.29 15.23 -10.93
N ASN A 178 -9.28 14.05 -11.52
CA ASN A 178 -10.41 13.58 -12.29
C ASN A 178 -11.48 13.03 -11.33
N GLU A 179 -12.53 13.82 -11.07
CA GLU A 179 -13.63 13.42 -10.18
C GLU A 179 -14.66 12.47 -10.83
N GLU A 180 -14.50 12.11 -12.11
CA GLU A 180 -15.43 11.23 -12.83
C GLU A 180 -15.30 9.77 -12.39
N MET A 181 -14.08 9.31 -12.09
CA MET A 181 -13.81 7.94 -11.68
C MET A 181 -12.99 7.90 -10.40
N TYR A 182 -13.43 7.11 -9.43
CA TYR A 182 -12.69 6.86 -8.20
C TYR A 182 -12.72 5.39 -7.82
N PHE A 183 -11.77 5.00 -6.99
CA PHE A 183 -11.76 3.68 -6.37
C PHE A 183 -11.64 3.82 -4.85
N THR A 184 -12.08 2.78 -4.14
CA THR A 184 -11.96 2.75 -2.68
C THR A 184 -10.51 2.51 -2.28
N ASN A 185 -9.96 3.38 -1.42
CA ASN A 185 -8.59 3.25 -0.94
C ASN A 185 -8.41 1.94 -0.16
N PRO A 186 -7.46 1.06 -0.55
CA PRO A 186 -7.28 -0.22 0.12
C PRO A 186 -6.45 -0.13 1.40
N PHE A 187 -5.70 0.96 1.62
CA PHE A 187 -4.77 1.09 2.74
C PHE A 187 -5.42 1.41 4.07
N TYR A 188 -6.69 1.79 4.10
CA TYR A 188 -7.40 2.00 5.34
C TYR A 188 -8.89 1.67 5.23
N ILE A 189 -9.49 1.31 6.36
CA ILE A 189 -10.92 1.01 6.53
C ILE A 189 -11.53 1.94 7.58
N PRO A 190 -12.87 2.03 7.68
CA PRO A 190 -13.53 2.79 8.73
C PRO A 190 -13.19 2.29 10.14
N LEU A 191 -13.29 3.16 11.14
CA LEU A 191 -13.09 2.82 12.55
C LEU A 191 -14.32 2.18 13.19
N ASN A 192 -15.51 2.45 12.65
CA ASN A 192 -16.79 1.90 13.12
C ASN A 192 -17.05 0.48 12.60
N VAL A 193 -16.00 -0.35 12.58
CA VAL A 193 -16.04 -1.74 12.11
C VAL A 193 -16.01 -2.72 13.29
N SER A 194 -16.55 -3.91 13.07
CA SER A 194 -16.61 -4.99 14.05
C SER A 194 -16.57 -6.35 13.34
N LEU A 195 -16.44 -7.44 14.09
CA LEU A 195 -16.60 -8.78 13.54
C LEU A 195 -17.95 -8.89 12.82
N GLY A 196 -17.89 -9.32 11.56
CA GLY A 196 -19.05 -9.44 10.68
C GLY A 196 -19.35 -8.23 9.81
N THR A 197 -18.68 -7.09 10.02
CA THR A 197 -18.83 -5.92 9.15
C THR A 197 -18.29 -6.24 7.75
N GLU A 198 -19.07 -5.90 6.71
CA GLU A 198 -18.64 -5.94 5.32
C GLU A 198 -17.96 -4.62 4.94
N ILE A 199 -16.74 -4.73 4.43
CA ILE A 199 -15.97 -3.62 3.87
C ILE A 199 -16.11 -3.69 2.36
N VAL A 200 -16.65 -2.61 1.78
CA VAL A 200 -16.79 -2.48 0.33
C VAL A 200 -15.49 -1.95 -0.26
N TYR A 201 -15.03 -2.58 -1.33
CA TYR A 201 -13.96 -2.11 -2.20
C TYR A 201 -14.53 -2.04 -3.61
N GLY A 202 -14.32 -0.95 -4.32
CA GLY A 202 -14.86 -0.86 -5.68
C GLY A 202 -14.23 0.23 -6.51
N VAL A 203 -14.60 0.22 -7.78
CA VAL A 203 -14.34 1.26 -8.76
C VAL A 203 -15.68 1.82 -9.21
N TYR A 204 -15.79 3.14 -9.21
CA TYR A 204 -17.02 3.86 -9.43
C TYR A 204 -16.81 4.89 -10.54
N ASN A 205 -17.69 4.89 -11.53
CA ASN A 205 -17.76 5.91 -12.55
C ASN A 205 -19.00 6.79 -12.29
N LYS A 206 -18.79 8.00 -11.80
CA LYS A 206 -19.87 8.96 -11.50
C LYS A 206 -20.61 9.42 -12.75
N THR A 207 -19.94 9.48 -13.89
CA THR A 207 -20.51 9.95 -15.15
C THR A 207 -21.48 8.93 -15.75
N SER A 208 -21.09 7.65 -15.78
CA SER A 208 -21.95 6.58 -16.29
C SER A 208 -22.87 5.95 -15.25
N GLY A 209 -22.59 6.18 -13.96
CA GLY A 209 -23.25 5.50 -12.83
C GLY A 209 -22.87 4.03 -12.69
N GLN A 210 -21.88 3.55 -13.46
CA GLN A 210 -21.39 2.18 -13.35
C GLN A 210 -20.51 2.03 -12.12
N GLN A 211 -20.62 0.88 -11.47
CA GLN A 211 -19.77 0.49 -10.36
C GLN A 211 -19.46 -1.00 -10.41
N VAL A 212 -18.27 -1.34 -9.98
CA VAL A 212 -17.84 -2.72 -9.73
C VAL A 212 -17.38 -2.77 -8.29
N GLU A 213 -18.02 -3.62 -7.48
CA GLU A 213 -17.81 -3.70 -6.05
C GLU A 213 -17.51 -5.14 -5.63
N VAL A 214 -16.62 -5.26 -4.66
CA VAL A 214 -16.32 -6.46 -3.92
C VAL A 214 -16.56 -6.17 -2.45
N ARG A 215 -17.20 -7.12 -1.75
CA ARG A 215 -17.50 -6.99 -0.33
C ARG A 215 -16.70 -8.01 0.44
N LEU A 216 -15.83 -7.53 1.31
CA LEU A 216 -14.97 -8.36 2.13
C LEU A 216 -15.41 -8.29 3.59
N ARG A 217 -15.62 -9.43 4.22
CA ARG A 217 -16.11 -9.50 5.60
C ARG A 217 -14.95 -9.56 6.58
N VAL A 218 -14.98 -8.70 7.60
CA VAL A 218 -14.12 -8.85 8.78
C VAL A 218 -14.60 -10.09 9.53
N ASN A 219 -13.79 -11.15 9.50
CA ASN A 219 -14.17 -12.47 10.02
C ASN A 219 -13.31 -12.94 11.18
N ASP A 220 -12.26 -12.20 11.50
CA ASP A 220 -11.35 -12.51 12.61
C ASP A 220 -10.78 -11.21 13.22
N GLU A 221 -10.24 -11.31 14.43
CA GLU A 221 -9.57 -10.22 15.13
C GLU A 221 -8.43 -10.78 15.99
N GLY A 222 -7.33 -10.06 16.09
CA GLY A 222 -6.20 -10.56 16.86
C GLY A 222 -4.98 -9.66 16.83
N ALA A 223 -3.95 -10.11 17.53
CA ALA A 223 -2.67 -9.46 17.60
C ALA A 223 -1.82 -9.78 16.36
N VAL A 224 -1.31 -8.76 15.68
CA VAL A 224 -0.49 -8.89 14.46
C VAL A 224 0.84 -8.16 14.66
N GLU A 225 1.94 -8.82 14.30
CA GLU A 225 3.26 -8.19 14.30
C GLU A 225 3.45 -7.36 13.03
N ALA A 226 3.75 -6.07 13.19
CA ALA A 226 4.08 -5.15 12.12
C ALA A 226 5.03 -4.06 12.64
N ALA A 227 5.92 -3.55 11.79
CA ALA A 227 6.87 -2.49 12.15
C ALA A 227 7.62 -2.72 13.49
N GLY A 228 7.98 -3.97 13.79
CA GLY A 228 8.70 -4.36 15.00
C GLY A 228 7.89 -4.30 16.31
N LYS A 229 6.57 -4.13 16.25
CA LYS A 229 5.65 -4.17 17.40
C LYS A 229 4.46 -5.09 17.10
N THR A 230 3.67 -5.37 18.12
CA THR A 230 2.40 -6.08 18.00
C THR A 230 1.24 -5.09 18.13
N TYR A 231 0.28 -5.15 17.21
CA TYR A 231 -0.92 -4.30 17.21
C TYR A 231 -2.18 -5.15 17.23
N ASP A 232 -3.25 -4.62 17.83
CA ASP A 232 -4.58 -5.22 17.73
C ASP A 232 -5.16 -4.90 16.34
N ALA A 233 -5.60 -5.93 15.62
CA ALA A 233 -6.03 -5.82 14.24
C ALA A 233 -7.41 -6.44 13.99
N TRP A 234 -8.14 -5.86 13.03
CA TRP A 234 -9.21 -6.50 12.29
C TRP A 234 -8.62 -7.33 11.16
N ILE A 235 -9.14 -8.54 10.96
CA ILE A 235 -8.60 -9.50 10.01
C ILE A 235 -9.72 -9.91 9.04
N ILE A 236 -9.41 -9.83 7.76
CA ILE A 236 -10.23 -10.34 6.66
C ILE A 236 -9.47 -11.53 6.09
N ARG A 237 -10.04 -12.73 6.21
CA ARG A 237 -9.49 -13.96 5.61
C ARG A 237 -10.36 -14.40 4.43
N LEU A 238 -9.72 -14.85 3.37
CA LEU A 238 -10.37 -15.45 2.21
C LEU A 238 -9.70 -16.80 1.93
N ASP A 239 -10.51 -17.80 1.68
CA ASP A 239 -10.11 -19.10 1.14
C ASP A 239 -10.25 -19.10 -0.39
N GLU A 240 -10.01 -20.24 -1.02
CA GLU A 240 -10.10 -20.42 -2.46
C GLU A 240 -11.49 -20.06 -3.03
N GLU A 241 -12.57 -20.43 -2.33
CA GLU A 241 -13.94 -20.10 -2.72
C GLU A 241 -14.20 -18.59 -2.61
N GLY A 242 -13.78 -17.97 -1.51
CA GLY A 242 -13.90 -16.53 -1.33
C GLY A 242 -13.18 -15.72 -2.40
N VAL A 243 -12.01 -16.18 -2.86
CA VAL A 243 -11.30 -15.54 -3.99
C VAL A 243 -11.99 -15.83 -5.33
N ALA A 244 -12.43 -17.07 -5.55
CA ALA A 244 -13.14 -17.44 -6.78
C ALA A 244 -14.44 -16.64 -6.97
N ASP A 245 -15.24 -16.46 -5.92
CA ASP A 245 -16.48 -15.66 -5.94
C ASP A 245 -16.20 -14.20 -6.30
N ILE A 246 -15.07 -13.65 -5.83
CA ILE A 246 -14.63 -12.29 -6.20
C ILE A 246 -14.29 -12.24 -7.70
N LEU A 247 -13.49 -13.18 -8.19
CA LEU A 247 -13.10 -13.24 -9.61
C LEU A 247 -14.32 -13.39 -10.52
N GLU A 248 -15.28 -14.25 -10.14
CA GLU A 248 -16.56 -14.43 -10.84
C GLU A 248 -17.37 -13.13 -10.87
N GLY A 249 -17.48 -12.43 -9.72
CA GLY A 249 -18.13 -11.12 -9.63
C GLY A 249 -17.47 -10.03 -10.46
N LEU A 250 -16.17 -10.15 -10.74
CA LEU A 250 -15.40 -9.27 -11.62
C LEU A 250 -15.52 -9.64 -13.11
N GLY A 251 -16.18 -10.76 -13.44
CA GLY A 251 -16.34 -11.24 -14.82
C GLY A 251 -15.08 -11.88 -15.40
N VAL A 252 -14.22 -12.43 -14.55
CA VAL A 252 -13.09 -13.27 -14.98
C VAL A 252 -13.63 -14.55 -15.63
N ASP A 253 -12.86 -15.12 -16.56
CA ASP A 253 -13.31 -16.30 -17.30
C ASP A 253 -13.55 -17.51 -16.38
N GLU A 254 -14.54 -18.33 -16.75
CA GLU A 254 -14.98 -19.48 -15.94
C GLU A 254 -13.86 -20.50 -15.71
N GLU A 255 -12.94 -20.68 -16.67
CA GLU A 255 -11.81 -21.61 -16.52
C GLU A 255 -10.82 -21.12 -15.46
N ALA A 256 -10.53 -19.82 -15.40
CA ALA A 256 -9.68 -19.23 -14.37
C ALA A 256 -10.35 -19.21 -12.97
N VAL A 257 -11.67 -19.01 -12.91
CA VAL A 257 -12.43 -19.11 -11.65
C VAL A 257 -12.39 -20.55 -11.12
N GLU A 258 -12.69 -21.54 -11.96
CA GLU A 258 -12.61 -22.96 -11.59
C GLU A 258 -11.18 -23.40 -11.25
N ALA A 259 -10.18 -22.89 -11.98
CA ALA A 259 -8.79 -23.13 -11.64
C ALA A 259 -8.45 -22.63 -10.23
N THR A 260 -8.97 -21.45 -9.83
CA THR A 260 -8.77 -20.90 -8.49
C THR A 260 -9.39 -21.82 -7.42
N ARG A 261 -10.61 -22.33 -7.64
CA ARG A 261 -11.28 -23.30 -6.75
C ARG A 261 -10.50 -24.62 -6.59
N SER A 262 -9.62 -24.95 -7.54
CA SER A 262 -8.82 -26.17 -7.52
C SER A 262 -7.47 -26.06 -6.79
N VAL A 263 -7.15 -24.85 -6.29
CA VAL A 263 -5.89 -24.54 -5.58
C VAL A 263 -6.20 -24.37 -4.09
N ASP A 264 -5.34 -24.91 -3.23
CA ASP A 264 -5.38 -24.57 -1.79
C ASP A 264 -4.85 -23.15 -1.64
N LEU A 265 -5.75 -22.19 -1.47
CA LEU A 265 -5.42 -20.76 -1.46
C LEU A 265 -5.95 -20.12 -0.19
N ASN A 266 -5.09 -19.36 0.47
CA ASN A 266 -5.45 -18.59 1.66
C ASN A 266 -4.90 -17.18 1.54
N ALA A 267 -5.78 -16.18 1.61
CA ALA A 267 -5.42 -14.77 1.63
C ALA A 267 -5.88 -14.12 2.94
N ALA A 268 -5.11 -13.16 3.45
CA ALA A 268 -5.45 -12.41 4.64
C ALA A 268 -5.04 -10.94 4.51
N ALA A 269 -5.91 -10.02 4.95
CA ALA A 269 -5.60 -8.61 5.13
C ALA A 269 -5.76 -8.22 6.60
N TYR A 270 -4.81 -7.44 7.11
CA TYR A 270 -4.73 -7.05 8.52
C TYR A 270 -4.83 -5.52 8.64
N TYR A 271 -5.81 -5.02 9.40
CA TYR A 271 -6.03 -3.59 9.61
C TYR A 271 -5.94 -3.23 11.09
N ASP A 272 -5.13 -2.23 11.44
CA ASP A 272 -5.00 -1.71 12.81
C ASP A 272 -6.34 -1.23 13.36
N LYS A 273 -6.71 -1.63 14.57
CA LYS A 273 -8.00 -1.23 15.17
C LYS A 273 -8.04 0.24 15.57
N ALA A 274 -6.90 0.85 15.87
CA ALA A 274 -6.87 2.24 16.31
C ALA A 274 -7.09 3.24 15.16
N THR A 275 -6.50 2.95 13.99
CA THR A 275 -6.51 3.86 12.83
C THR A 275 -7.26 3.33 11.62
N GLY A 276 -7.54 2.03 11.56
CA GLY A 276 -8.06 1.36 10.37
C GLY A 276 -6.99 1.15 9.30
N TRP A 277 -5.71 1.47 9.55
CA TRP A 277 -4.63 1.38 8.58
C TRP A 277 -4.19 -0.07 8.29
N LEU A 278 -3.83 -0.37 7.05
CA LEU A 278 -3.35 -1.68 6.61
C LEU A 278 -1.99 -1.98 7.28
N LEU A 279 -1.93 -3.04 8.07
CA LEU A 279 -0.70 -3.55 8.67
C LEU A 279 0.01 -4.51 7.73
N GLY A 280 -0.75 -5.23 6.91
CA GLY A 280 -0.20 -6.14 5.92
C GLY A 280 -1.25 -6.93 5.18
N TYR A 281 -0.78 -7.67 4.18
CA TYR A 281 -1.54 -8.58 3.35
C TYR A 281 -0.70 -9.83 3.07
N GLU A 282 -1.30 -11.01 3.11
CA GLU A 282 -0.61 -12.27 2.86
C GLU A 282 -1.44 -13.16 1.94
N VAL A 283 -0.78 -13.90 1.04
CA VAL A 283 -1.37 -14.93 0.18
C VAL A 283 -0.48 -16.14 0.21
N HIS A 284 -1.06 -17.30 0.45
CA HIS A 284 -0.41 -18.59 0.37
C HIS A 284 -1.22 -19.44 -0.60
N GLY A 285 -0.56 -20.04 -1.59
CA GLY A 285 -1.19 -20.84 -2.62
C GLY A 285 -0.40 -22.12 -2.86
N HIS A 286 -1.10 -23.25 -2.84
CA HIS A 286 -0.55 -24.56 -3.13
C HIS A 286 -1.40 -25.29 -4.16
N ALA A 287 -0.77 -25.75 -5.24
CA ALA A 287 -1.44 -26.45 -6.34
C ALA A 287 -0.68 -27.72 -6.70
N VAL A 288 -1.43 -28.82 -6.90
CA VAL A 288 -0.88 -30.06 -7.46
C VAL A 288 -1.75 -30.51 -8.63
N ASN A 289 -1.15 -30.58 -9.82
CA ASN A 289 -1.84 -31.03 -11.01
C ASN A 289 -1.03 -32.10 -11.77
N THR A 290 -1.70 -33.00 -12.49
CA THR A 290 -1.06 -33.94 -13.39
C THR A 290 -1.44 -33.60 -14.83
N THR A 291 -0.44 -33.37 -15.67
CA THR A 291 -0.62 -32.97 -17.06
C THR A 291 0.31 -33.76 -17.99
N THR A 292 0.08 -33.68 -19.30
CA THR A 292 0.94 -34.30 -20.31
C THR A 292 1.72 -33.21 -21.04
N ILE A 293 3.05 -33.32 -21.04
CA ILE A 293 3.95 -32.41 -21.77
C ILE A 293 4.63 -33.15 -22.92
N GLU A 294 4.91 -32.45 -24.02
CA GLU A 294 5.76 -32.98 -25.09
C GLU A 294 7.21 -32.57 -24.84
N ARG A 295 8.12 -33.54 -24.83
CA ARG A 295 9.57 -33.32 -24.73
C ARG A 295 10.31 -34.28 -25.62
N ASP A 296 11.25 -33.77 -26.41
CA ASP A 296 12.08 -34.57 -27.32
C ASP A 296 11.22 -35.48 -28.24
N GLY A 297 10.05 -34.98 -28.68
CA GLY A 297 9.09 -35.71 -29.51
C GLY A 297 8.34 -36.84 -28.80
N ARG A 298 8.30 -36.85 -27.46
CA ARG A 298 7.57 -37.82 -26.64
C ARG A 298 6.60 -37.13 -25.69
N LEU A 299 5.40 -37.68 -25.57
CA LEU A 299 4.43 -37.27 -24.56
C LEU A 299 4.78 -37.92 -23.22
N LEU A 300 4.95 -37.09 -22.20
CA LEU A 300 5.29 -37.48 -20.83
C LEU A 300 4.19 -37.01 -19.89
N ASN A 301 3.67 -37.91 -19.07
CA ASN A 301 2.79 -37.53 -17.96
C ASN A 301 3.66 -37.03 -16.81
N VAL A 302 3.39 -35.81 -16.36
CA VAL A 302 4.12 -35.13 -15.30
C VAL A 302 3.18 -34.67 -14.22
N THR A 303 3.65 -34.70 -12.98
CA THR A 303 3.04 -34.03 -11.84
C THR A 303 3.72 -32.68 -11.67
N VAL A 304 2.93 -31.62 -11.66
CA VAL A 304 3.34 -30.25 -11.38
C VAL A 304 2.88 -29.91 -9.98
N ARG A 305 3.80 -29.51 -9.11
CA ARG A 305 3.51 -28.93 -7.80
C ARG A 305 3.94 -27.48 -7.80
N GLY A 306 3.04 -26.58 -7.42
CA GLY A 306 3.28 -25.16 -7.31
C GLY A 306 3.02 -24.68 -5.89
N ASP A 307 3.94 -23.88 -5.37
CA ASP A 307 3.82 -23.17 -4.09
C ASP A 307 4.10 -21.69 -4.34
N VAL A 308 3.25 -20.81 -3.81
CA VAL A 308 3.39 -19.36 -3.88
C VAL A 308 3.06 -18.76 -2.53
N ASP A 309 3.99 -17.97 -2.00
CA ASP A 309 3.79 -17.17 -0.80
C ASP A 309 4.08 -15.71 -1.13
N LEU A 310 3.13 -14.82 -0.87
CA LEU A 310 3.25 -13.38 -1.07
C LEU A 310 2.87 -12.67 0.22
N ALA A 311 3.65 -11.69 0.64
CA ALA A 311 3.40 -10.92 1.86
C ALA A 311 3.75 -9.44 1.66
N LEU A 312 2.78 -8.56 1.84
CA LEU A 312 2.99 -7.13 2.04
C LEU A 312 3.01 -6.85 3.55
N ARG A 313 4.11 -6.32 4.07
CA ARG A 313 4.29 -6.06 5.50
C ARG A 313 4.64 -4.61 5.75
N LEU A 314 3.93 -3.97 6.68
CA LEU A 314 4.29 -2.65 7.15
C LEU A 314 5.60 -2.73 7.95
N VAL A 315 6.60 -1.98 7.49
CA VAL A 315 7.93 -1.90 8.12
C VAL A 315 8.09 -0.61 8.89
N GLU A 316 7.57 0.50 8.36
CA GLU A 316 7.61 1.81 9.03
C GLU A 316 6.24 2.48 8.86
N PRO A 317 5.51 2.78 9.95
CA PRO A 317 4.21 3.46 9.90
C PRO A 317 4.31 4.93 9.48
N GLY A 318 5.50 5.55 9.50
CA GLY A 318 5.68 6.95 9.11
C GLY A 318 4.83 7.88 9.98
N THR A 319 4.06 8.77 9.36
CA THR A 319 3.13 9.67 10.06
C THR A 319 1.81 9.04 10.51
N ILE A 320 1.50 7.80 10.11
CA ILE A 320 0.25 7.14 10.50
C ILE A 320 0.29 6.81 11.99
N GLU A 321 -0.80 7.06 12.72
CA GLU A 321 -0.87 6.85 14.18
C GLU A 321 -1.18 5.40 14.58
N VAL A 322 -0.57 4.40 13.90
CA VAL A 322 -0.81 2.96 14.14
C VAL A 322 -0.70 2.62 15.64
N GLY A 323 -1.67 1.87 16.16
CA GLY A 323 -1.79 1.57 17.59
C GLY A 323 -2.21 2.75 18.46
N GLY A 324 -2.63 3.87 17.86
CA GLY A 324 -2.95 5.12 18.54
C GLY A 324 -1.72 5.90 19.01
N GLU A 325 -0.53 5.55 18.51
CA GLU A 325 0.73 6.21 18.84
C GLU A 325 1.19 7.11 17.68
N SER A 326 1.56 8.36 17.95
CA SER A 326 2.16 9.25 16.95
C SER A 326 3.63 8.91 16.64
N LEU A 327 4.18 9.48 15.57
CA LEU A 327 5.59 9.30 15.20
C LEU A 327 6.55 9.68 16.33
N ILE A 328 6.26 10.75 17.08
CA ILE A 328 7.11 11.20 18.20
C ILE A 328 7.04 10.21 19.36
N GLU A 329 5.84 9.71 19.67
CA GLU A 329 5.63 8.70 20.72
C GLU A 329 6.40 7.43 20.41
N ARG A 330 6.33 6.95 19.16
CA ARG A 330 7.08 5.77 18.72
C ARG A 330 8.58 5.99 18.73
N ALA A 331 9.07 7.06 18.09
CA ALA A 331 10.50 7.31 17.93
C ALA A 331 11.22 7.52 19.27
N LEU A 332 10.54 8.10 20.25
CA LEU A 332 11.12 8.41 21.57
C LEU A 332 10.65 7.47 22.68
N SER A 333 9.79 6.49 22.37
CA SER A 333 9.14 5.60 23.34
C SER A 333 8.49 6.38 24.49
N LEU A 334 7.84 7.50 24.17
CA LEU A 334 7.26 8.41 25.17
C LEU A 334 5.79 8.05 25.45
N PRO A 335 5.35 8.13 26.72
CA PRO A 335 3.92 8.15 27.02
C PRO A 335 3.24 9.34 26.34
N ARG A 336 2.00 9.16 25.89
CA ARG A 336 1.21 10.15 25.13
C ARG A 336 1.24 11.56 25.73
N ASN A 337 0.99 11.68 27.04
CA ASN A 337 1.01 12.97 27.73
C ASN A 337 2.39 13.66 27.70
N THR A 338 3.46 12.87 27.75
CA THR A 338 4.84 13.38 27.69
C THR A 338 5.22 13.81 26.28
N ALA A 339 4.82 13.04 25.26
CA ALA A 339 5.03 13.40 23.87
C ALA A 339 4.30 14.69 23.50
N LEU A 340 3.05 14.86 23.93
CA LEU A 340 2.28 16.10 23.74
C LEU A 340 2.99 17.32 24.35
N LEU A 341 3.50 17.21 25.57
CA LEU A 341 4.27 18.28 26.22
C LEU A 341 5.57 18.57 25.48
N PHE A 342 6.23 17.54 24.96
CA PHE A 342 7.47 17.69 24.20
C PHE A 342 7.23 18.43 22.88
N THR A 343 6.21 18.02 22.11
CA THR A 343 5.80 18.67 20.86
C THR A 343 5.37 20.12 21.10
N ALA A 344 4.58 20.35 22.15
CA ALA A 344 4.18 21.70 22.58
C ALA A 344 5.41 22.57 22.92
N GLY A 345 6.40 22.00 23.61
CA GLY A 345 7.67 22.67 23.92
C GLY A 345 8.47 23.04 22.68
N ILE A 346 8.54 22.15 21.68
CA ILE A 346 9.21 22.43 20.40
C ILE A 346 8.50 23.56 19.65
N ILE A 347 7.17 23.53 19.56
CA ILE A 347 6.39 24.59 18.89
C ILE A 347 6.59 25.92 19.60
N ALA A 348 6.51 25.94 20.93
CA ALA A 348 6.73 27.15 21.71
C ALA A 348 8.15 27.72 21.52
N LEU A 349 9.16 26.84 21.47
CA LEU A 349 10.55 27.23 21.21
C LEU A 349 10.73 27.77 19.78
N ALA A 350 10.15 27.11 18.77
CA ALA A 350 10.20 27.56 17.38
C ALA A 350 9.51 28.93 17.21
N ALA A 351 8.34 29.11 17.82
CA ALA A 351 7.63 30.39 17.84
C ALA A 351 8.46 31.49 18.54
N LEU A 352 9.08 31.18 19.68
CA LEU A 352 9.97 32.10 20.38
C LEU A 352 11.16 32.50 19.50
N LEU A 353 11.81 31.54 18.84
CA LEU A 353 12.94 31.78 17.93
C LEU A 353 12.53 32.60 16.70
N ALA A 354 11.33 32.38 16.16
CA ALA A 354 10.79 33.17 15.06
C ALA A 354 10.49 34.62 15.46
N ILE A 355 10.01 34.84 16.69
CA ILE A 355 9.78 36.18 17.24
C ILE A 355 11.11 36.90 17.57
N LEU A 356 12.11 36.15 18.03
CA LEU A 356 13.43 36.67 18.39
C LEU A 356 14.36 36.87 17.17
N LYS A 357 14.01 36.32 16.00
CA LYS A 357 14.75 36.60 14.75
C LYS A 357 14.73 38.12 14.50
N PRO A 358 15.89 38.78 14.40
CA PRO A 358 15.93 40.18 14.01
C PRO A 358 15.25 40.31 12.65
N ARG A 359 14.26 41.20 12.52
CA ARG A 359 13.85 41.66 11.19
C ARG A 359 15.06 42.34 10.59
N GLU A 360 15.65 41.74 9.55
CA GLU A 360 16.55 42.48 8.69
C GLU A 360 15.76 43.67 8.14
N VAL A 361 16.16 44.86 8.57
CA VAL A 361 15.62 46.11 8.08
C VAL A 361 16.28 46.32 6.72
N SER A 362 15.52 46.12 5.65
CA SER A 362 15.86 46.64 4.31
C SER A 362 15.71 48.15 4.28
#